data_AF-A0A2H6ED90-F1
#
_entry.id   AF-A0A2H6ED90-F1
#
_cell.length_a   1.000
_cell.length_b   1.000
_cell.length_c   1.000
_cell.angle_alpha   90.00
_cell.angle_beta   90.00
_cell.angle_gamma   90.00
#
_symmetry.space_group_name_H-M   'P 1'
#
loop_
_entity.id
_entity.type
_entity.pdbx_description
1 polymer ?
#
loop_
_entity_poly.entity_id
_entity_poly.type
_entity_poly.pdbx_seq_one_letter_code
_entity_poly.pdbx_strand_id
1 'polypeptide(L)' 'MYVNFYDREIKTKEENKTVGIVLCKQTNKAVVKYILPENNNQIFAREYRLYLPSKKQLQDLLLEKI' A
#
# COMPACT_ATOMS: atom_id res chain seq x y z
N MET A 1 10.21 -9.67 3.44
CA MET A 1 9.56 -10.45 4.52
C MET A 1 8.08 -10.06 4.53
N TYR A 2 7.16 -11.02 4.59
CA TYR A 2 5.73 -10.80 4.30
C TYR A 2 5.05 -9.91 5.35
N VAL A 3 4.31 -8.89 4.89
CA VAL A 3 3.54 -7.94 5.72
C VAL A 3 2.67 -8.67 6.75
N ASN A 4 2.01 -9.75 6.31
CA ASN A 4 1.13 -10.55 7.17
C ASN A 4 1.89 -11.31 8.26
N PHE A 5 3.12 -11.74 8.00
CA PHE A 5 3.94 -12.42 9.00
C PHE A 5 4.36 -11.44 10.09
N TYR A 6 4.79 -10.24 9.70
CA TYR A 6 5.16 -9.20 10.66
C TYR A 6 3.96 -8.82 11.54
N ASP A 7 2.79 -8.61 10.93
CA ASP A 7 1.54 -8.28 11.65
C ASP A 7 1.10 -9.37 12.65
N ARG A 8 1.46 -10.64 12.40
CA ARG A 8 1.05 -11.78 13.24
C ARG A 8 2.08 -12.15 14.30
N GLU A 9 3.35 -12.15 13.94
CA GLU A 9 4.41 -12.79 14.74
C GLU A 9 5.34 -11.79 15.41
N ILE A 10 5.43 -10.55 14.90
CA ILE A 10 6.42 -9.56 15.37
C ILE A 10 5.75 -8.33 15.98
N LYS A 11 4.66 -7.86 15.39
CA LYS A 11 4.00 -6.62 15.78
C LYS A 11 3.44 -6.69 17.21
N THR A 12 3.64 -5.62 17.99
CA THR A 12 2.99 -5.47 19.30
C THR A 12 1.54 -4.95 19.19
N LYS A 13 0.81 -4.95 20.30
CA LYS A 13 -0.61 -4.54 20.31
C LYS A 13 -0.78 -3.03 20.11
N GLU A 14 0.24 -2.25 20.49
CA GLU A 14 0.26 -0.79 20.45
C GLU A 14 0.66 -0.25 19.06
N GLU A 15 1.19 -1.10 18.19
CA GLU A 15 1.63 -0.72 16.85
C GLU A 15 0.49 -0.74 15.82
N ASN A 16 0.53 0.24 14.92
CA ASN A 16 -0.33 0.30 13.74
C ASN A 16 -0.08 -0.90 12.81
N LYS A 17 -1.08 -1.24 11.98
CA LYS A 17 -0.93 -2.31 10.97
C LYS A 17 0.30 -2.07 10.08
N THR A 18 1.02 -3.14 9.79
CA THR A 18 2.20 -3.12 8.93
C THR A 18 1.83 -2.66 7.52
N VAL A 19 2.58 -1.70 6.99
CA VAL A 19 2.39 -1.19 5.63
C VAL A 19 3.34 -1.91 4.68
N GLY A 20 2.77 -2.58 3.67
CA GLY A 20 3.52 -3.18 2.57
C GLY A 20 3.64 -2.27 1.37
N ILE A 21 4.84 -2.14 0.80
CA ILE A 21 5.06 -1.45 -0.48
C ILE A 21 5.50 -2.48 -1.51
N VAL A 22 4.74 -2.59 -2.60
CA VAL A 22 5.13 -3.40 -3.76
C VAL A 22 5.58 -2.46 -4.86
N LEU A 23 6.88 -2.45 -5.15
CA LEU A 23 7.45 -1.65 -6.23
C LEU A 23 7.37 -2.44 -7.55
N CYS A 24 6.61 -1.92 -8.51
CA CYS A 24 6.50 -2.48 -9.85
C CYS A 24 6.58 -1.36 -10.88
N LYS A 25 7.18 -1.62 -12.05
CA LYS A 25 7.30 -0.63 -13.14
C LYS A 25 5.93 -0.16 -13.62
N GLN A 26 4.93 -1.05 -13.61
CA GLN A 26 3.56 -0.82 -14.02
C GLN A 26 2.63 -1.61 -13.09
N THR A 27 1.47 -1.04 -12.77
CA THR A 27 0.47 -1.69 -11.93
C THR A 27 -0.04 -2.98 -12.57
N ASN A 28 0.23 -4.12 -11.94
CA ASN A 28 -0.27 -5.43 -12.41
C ASN A 28 -1.35 -5.97 -11.46
N LYS A 29 -2.61 -5.96 -11.91
CA LYS A 29 -3.77 -6.41 -11.12
C LYS A 29 -3.68 -7.88 -10.69
N ALA A 30 -3.09 -8.74 -11.51
CA ALA A 30 -2.93 -10.16 -11.16
C ALA A 30 -1.95 -10.32 -10.00
N VAL A 31 -0.80 -9.65 -10.07
CA VAL A 31 0.21 -9.65 -9.00
C VAL A 31 -0.38 -9.12 -7.69
N VAL A 32 -1.14 -8.03 -7.74
CA VAL A 32 -1.83 -7.47 -6.56
C VAL A 32 -2.83 -8.47 -5.96
N LYS A 33 -3.62 -9.15 -6.79
CA LYS A 33 -4.62 -10.14 -6.34
C LYS A 33 -4.00 -11.32 -5.59
N TYR A 34 -2.86 -11.83 -6.06
CA TYR A 34 -2.24 -13.02 -5.46
C TYR A 34 -1.31 -12.71 -4.26
N ILE A 35 -0.84 -11.47 -4.11
CA ILE A 35 0.00 -11.07 -2.96
C ILE A 35 -0.85 -10.76 -1.71
N LEU A 36 -2.12 -10.37 -1.90
CA LEU A 36 -2.96 -9.89 -0.82
C LEU A 36 -3.91 -10.98 -0.31
N PRO A 37 -4.21 -11.02 1.01
CA PRO A 37 -5.29 -11.84 1.55
C PRO A 37 -6.63 -11.47 0.93
N GLU A 38 -7.52 -12.44 0.75
CA GLU A 38 -8.85 -12.23 0.15
C GLU A 38 -9.69 -11.17 0.87
N ASN A 39 -9.46 -10.96 2.17
CA ASN A 39 -10.18 -10.00 3.00
C ASN A 39 -9.49 -8.63 3.12
N ASN A 40 -8.46 -8.33 2.31
CA ASN A 40 -7.75 -7.06 2.40
C ASN A 40 -8.33 -6.00 1.45
N ASN A 41 -9.09 -5.05 2.01
CA ASN A 41 -9.78 -4.01 1.26
C ASN A 41 -8.97 -2.73 1.06
N GLN A 42 -7.78 -2.61 1.67
CA GLN A 42 -6.96 -1.40 1.61
C GLN A 42 -5.81 -1.55 0.61
N ILE A 43 -6.11 -1.34 -0.67
CA ILE A 43 -5.12 -1.37 -1.76
C ILE A 43 -4.91 0.04 -2.28
N PHE A 44 -3.79 0.65 -1.89
CA PHE A 44 -3.37 1.94 -2.42
C PHE A 44 -2.37 1.72 -3.55
N ALA A 45 -2.86 1.35 -4.73
CA ALA A 45 -2.03 1.32 -5.93
C ALA A 45 -1.71 2.75 -6.38
N ARG A 46 -0.43 3.13 -6.35
CA ARG A 46 0.08 4.41 -6.83
C ARG A 46 1.32 4.19 -7.69
N GLU A 47 1.40 4.96 -8.76
CA GLU A 47 2.61 5.10 -9.57
C GLU A 47 3.74 5.67 -8.70
N TYR A 48 4.92 5.05 -8.76
CA TYR A 48 6.10 5.60 -8.12
C TYR A 48 6.61 6.80 -8.92
N ARG A 49 6.73 7.96 -8.27
CA ARG A 49 7.26 9.18 -8.86
C ARG A 49 8.58 9.55 -8.19
N LEU A 50 9.55 10.00 -9.00
CA LEU A 50 10.88 10.41 -8.53
C LEU A 50 10.87 11.76 -7.78
N TYR A 51 9.75 12.49 -7.83
CA TYR A 51 9.58 13.76 -7.14
C TYR A 51 8.41 13.68 -6.16
N LEU A 52 8.55 14.33 -5.01
CA LEU A 52 7.46 14.51 -4.07
C LEU A 52 6.47 15.54 -4.67
N PRO A 53 5.19 15.19 -4.86
CA PRO A 53 4.20 16.15 -5.36
C PRO A 53 4.04 17.33 -4.39
N SER A 54 3.63 18.49 -4.91
CA SER A 54 3.29 19.63 -4.06
C SER A 54 2.14 19.28 -3.10
N LYS A 55 2.01 20.02 -1.99
CA LYS A 55 0.94 19.80 -1.00
C LYS A 55 -0.45 19.76 -1.64
N LYS A 56 -0.72 20.67 -2.58
CA LYS A 56 -1.99 20.73 -3.32
C LYS A 56 -2.21 19.48 -4.17
N GLN A 57 -1.23 19.11 -4.98
CA GLN A 57 -1.29 17.90 -5.81
C GLN A 57 -1.45 16.62 -4.97
N LEU A 58 -0.80 16.55 -3.80
CA LEU A 58 -0.95 15.43 -2.90
C LEU A 58 -2.37 15.35 -2.32
N GLN A 59 -2.96 16.49 -1.95
CA GLN A 59 -4.35 16.58 -1.50
C GLN A 59 -5.32 16.13 -2.59
N ASP A 60 -5.15 16.63 -3.82
CA ASP A 60 -5.98 16.24 -4.97
C ASP A 60 -5.92 14.72 -5.21
N LEU A 61 -4.71 14.14 -5.20
CA LEU A 61 -4.52 12.68 -5.37
C LEU A 61 -5.11 11.83 -4.23
N LEU A 62 -5.35 12.40 -3.04
CA LEU A 62 -6.00 11.73 -1.92
C LEU A 62 -7.53 11.85 -1.99
N LEU A 63 -8.04 12.95 -2.55
CA LEU A 63 -9.47 13.24 -2.69
C LEU A 63 -10.10 12.60 -3.94
N GLU A 64 -9.35 12.42 -5.03
CA GLU A 64 -9.83 11.77 -6.27
C GLU A 64 -10.23 10.28 -6.12
N LYS A 65 -9.92 9.64 -4.99
CA LYS A 65 -10.12 8.19 -4.78
C LYS A 65 -11.08 7.83 -3.63
N ILE A 66 -12.02 8.73 -3.29
CA ILE A 66 -13.21 8.39 -2.49
C ILE A 66 -14.37 8.05 -3.42
#